data_AF-A0A4S5AIQ2-F1
#
_entry.id   AF-A0A4S5AIQ2-F1
#
_cell.length_a   1.000
_cell.length_b   1.000
_cell.length_c   1.000
_cell.angle_alpha   90.00
_cell.angle_beta   90.00
_cell.angle_gamma   90.00
#
_symmetry.space_group_name_H-M   'P 1'
#
loop_
_entity.id
_entity.type
_entity.pdbx_description
1 polymer ?
#
loop_
_entity_poly.entity_id
_entity_poly.type
_entity_poly.pdbx_seq_one_letter_code
_entity_poly.pdbx_strand_id
1 'polypeptide(L)'
;PEEGGPSATYQPQGGDVATLARRSARALAQQGVRRVRLAYDDSLFTGPQAHPTWEADYIPDDVVTPITSLWVDQGREPGSFDRVADPAATAALEFRHALARNGIRVVGRTLRGAAPAGATRVGRVSSPNVAQIVQRVLESSDNEAAEVLLRHVGLADQGDGSFTGGQVAVERVLTANGIKLAGTVLYDGSGLSRANRIAPSLLLGVLRLAASPEHPALRPVLSSLPVAGFTGSLTNRMDRAPSEGRGRVRAKTGTLTGVTSLAGIAVDLDGNLMAFALLADRVRKPREGLARVAMDNAAASLGACHCGR
;
A
#
# COMPACT_ATOMS: atom_id res chain seq x y z
N PRO A 1 -11.35 -24.27 -7.90
CA PRO A 1 -10.02 -24.92 -7.75
C PRO A 1 -8.95 -23.86 -7.51
N GLU A 2 -8.67 -23.58 -6.23
CA GLU A 2 -7.48 -22.82 -5.82
C GLU A 2 -6.29 -23.77 -5.90
N GLU A 3 -5.46 -23.61 -6.94
CA GLU A 3 -4.07 -24.08 -6.91
C GLU A 3 -3.19 -22.89 -6.52
N GLY A 4 -2.91 -22.78 -5.23
CA GLY A 4 -1.97 -21.81 -4.70
C GLY A 4 -1.75 -22.13 -3.23
N GLY A 5 -0.62 -22.74 -2.89
CA GLY A 5 -0.20 -22.90 -1.49
C GLY A 5 -0.19 -21.55 -0.75
N PRO A 6 -0.04 -21.55 0.58
CA PRO A 6 -0.06 -20.31 1.36
C PRO A 6 0.98 -19.34 0.79
N SER A 7 0.50 -18.26 0.16
CA SER A 7 1.37 -17.20 -0.32
C SER A 7 2.11 -16.65 0.90
N ALA A 8 3.45 -16.70 0.88
CA ALA A 8 4.31 -16.15 1.93
C ALA A 8 4.30 -14.61 1.93
N THR A 9 3.16 -13.99 1.62
CA THR A 9 2.99 -12.54 1.61
C THR A 9 3.08 -12.03 3.03
N TYR A 10 3.97 -11.07 3.25
CA TYR A 10 4.16 -10.47 4.56
C TYR A 10 2.87 -9.83 5.07
N GLN A 11 2.57 -10.08 6.35
CA GLN A 11 1.46 -9.49 7.10
C GLN A 11 2.03 -8.90 8.40
N PRO A 12 2.24 -7.57 8.47
CA PRO A 12 2.81 -6.99 9.66
C PRO A 12 1.82 -7.06 10.82
N GLN A 13 2.27 -7.56 11.98
CA GLN A 13 1.48 -7.47 13.20
C GLN A 13 1.46 -6.02 13.69
N GLY A 14 0.25 -5.48 13.89
CA GLY A 14 0.04 -4.08 14.23
C GLY A 14 -1.09 -3.88 15.22
N GLY A 15 -1.42 -2.61 15.45
CA GLY A 15 -2.55 -2.21 16.27
C GLY A 15 -3.88 -2.71 15.70
N ASP A 16 -4.66 -3.40 16.53
CA ASP A 16 -5.97 -3.93 16.16
C ASP A 16 -7.09 -3.34 17.02
N VAL A 17 -8.32 -3.36 16.48
CA VAL A 17 -9.51 -2.79 17.14
C VAL A 17 -9.87 -3.49 18.45
N ALA A 18 -9.59 -4.80 18.57
CA ALA A 18 -9.90 -5.56 19.78
C ALA A 18 -8.93 -5.21 20.92
N THR A 19 -7.65 -5.03 20.64
CA THR A 19 -6.64 -4.54 21.57
C THR A 19 -6.92 -3.10 21.99
N LEU A 20 -7.30 -2.23 21.04
CA LEU A 20 -7.71 -0.87 21.38
C LEU A 20 -8.91 -0.88 22.33
N ALA A 21 -9.94 -1.69 22.04
CA ALA A 21 -11.15 -1.75 22.85
C ALA A 21 -10.88 -2.32 24.24
N ARG A 22 -10.05 -3.37 24.36
CA ARG A 22 -9.64 -3.95 25.64
C ARG A 22 -8.89 -2.93 26.50
N ARG A 23 -7.96 -2.17 25.91
CA ARG A 23 -7.20 -1.12 26.63
C ARG A 23 -8.12 0.02 27.09
N SER A 24 -8.95 0.53 26.18
CA SER A 24 -9.93 1.58 26.47
C SER A 24 -10.92 1.14 27.56
N ALA A 25 -11.44 -0.08 27.48
CA ALA A 25 -12.35 -0.63 28.47
C ALA A 25 -11.71 -0.76 29.86
N ARG A 26 -10.45 -1.19 29.95
CA ARG A 26 -9.72 -1.25 31.23
C ARG A 26 -9.56 0.13 31.86
N ALA A 27 -9.15 1.14 31.08
CA ALA A 27 -8.96 2.50 31.58
C ALA A 27 -10.29 3.13 32.05
N LEU A 28 -11.36 2.99 31.25
CA LEU A 28 -12.70 3.41 31.63
C LEU A 28 -13.15 2.67 32.90
N ALA A 29 -12.86 1.38 32.99
CA ALA A 29 -13.33 0.57 34.09
C ALA A 29 -12.70 0.94 35.44
N GLN A 30 -11.42 1.33 35.43
CA GLN A 30 -10.68 1.87 36.59
C GLN A 30 -11.27 3.18 37.10
N GLN A 31 -11.94 3.95 36.24
CA GLN A 31 -12.65 5.18 36.61
C GLN A 31 -14.12 4.91 37.02
N GLY A 32 -14.52 3.65 37.18
CA GLY A 32 -15.90 3.28 37.49
C GLY A 32 -16.87 3.44 36.29
N VAL A 33 -16.38 3.79 35.10
CA VAL A 33 -17.22 3.97 33.92
C VAL A 33 -17.56 2.61 33.31
N ARG A 34 -18.85 2.39 33.02
CA ARG A 34 -19.37 1.18 32.34
C ARG A 34 -20.32 1.49 31.19
N ARG A 35 -20.71 2.76 31.04
CA ARG A 35 -21.60 3.24 29.98
C ARG A 35 -21.00 4.49 29.35
N VAL A 36 -20.93 4.53 28.02
CA VAL A 36 -20.35 5.65 27.27
C VAL A 36 -21.19 5.98 26.05
N ARG A 37 -21.13 7.21 25.57
CA ARG A 37 -21.50 7.55 24.18
C ARG A 37 -20.25 7.46 23.34
N LEU A 38 -20.38 6.96 22.10
CA LEU A 38 -19.24 6.83 21.18
C LEU A 38 -19.44 7.75 19.99
N ALA A 39 -18.43 8.58 19.72
CA ALA A 39 -18.26 9.29 18.46
C ALA A 39 -16.98 8.79 17.78
N TYR A 40 -16.87 9.00 16.47
CA TYR A 40 -15.67 8.68 15.71
C TYR A 40 -15.21 9.87 14.88
N ASP A 41 -13.90 9.99 14.72
CA ASP A 41 -13.25 11.09 14.01
C ASP A 41 -12.35 10.49 12.93
N ASP A 42 -12.65 10.80 11.69
CA ASP A 42 -11.86 10.46 10.52
C ASP A 42 -11.41 11.71 9.72
N SER A 43 -11.42 12.87 10.37
CA SER A 43 -11.10 14.18 9.76
C SER A 43 -9.61 14.39 9.46
N LEU A 44 -8.74 13.46 9.83
CA LEU A 44 -7.29 13.54 9.56
C LEU A 44 -7.00 13.63 8.05
N PHE A 45 -7.84 12.99 7.22
CA PHE A 45 -7.76 13.07 5.77
C PHE A 45 -8.84 13.99 5.22
N THR A 46 -8.46 14.86 4.31
CA THR A 46 -9.32 15.87 3.69
C THR A 46 -9.59 15.55 2.21
N GLY A 47 -10.53 16.23 1.59
CA GLY A 47 -10.88 16.01 0.18
C GLY A 47 -11.69 14.73 -0.06
N PRO A 48 -11.83 14.30 -1.33
CA PRO A 48 -12.69 13.18 -1.69
C PRO A 48 -12.11 11.85 -1.16
N GLN A 49 -12.97 10.86 -0.87
CA GLN A 49 -12.55 9.52 -0.44
C GLN A 49 -12.17 8.60 -1.61
N ALA A 50 -12.55 8.96 -2.83
CA ALA A 50 -12.13 8.33 -4.07
C ALA A 50 -11.39 9.37 -4.91
N HIS A 51 -10.28 9.00 -5.54
CA HIS A 51 -9.61 9.96 -6.43
C HIS A 51 -10.51 10.21 -7.66
N PRO A 52 -10.75 11.47 -8.09
CA PRO A 52 -11.67 11.77 -9.19
C PRO A 52 -11.30 11.19 -10.57
N THR A 53 -10.08 10.69 -10.72
CA THR A 53 -9.59 10.08 -11.96
C THR A 53 -9.57 8.55 -11.92
N TRP A 54 -10.08 7.94 -10.85
CA TRP A 54 -10.37 6.51 -10.82
C TRP A 54 -11.58 6.19 -11.69
N GLU A 55 -11.62 4.97 -12.22
CA GLU A 55 -12.80 4.48 -12.94
C GLU A 55 -13.97 4.36 -11.96
N ALA A 56 -15.18 4.65 -12.44
CA ALA A 56 -16.38 4.70 -11.60
C ALA A 56 -16.77 3.33 -11.00
N ASP A 57 -16.31 2.24 -11.61
CA ASP A 57 -16.57 0.86 -11.21
C ASP A 57 -15.56 0.33 -10.18
N TYR A 58 -14.41 0.98 -9.95
CA TYR A 58 -13.38 0.45 -9.04
C TYR A 58 -13.84 0.27 -7.59
N ILE A 59 -14.73 1.13 -7.09
CA ILE A 59 -15.31 0.96 -5.75
C ILE A 59 -16.45 -0.08 -5.77
N PRO A 60 -17.45 0.02 -6.68
CA PRO A 60 -18.49 -0.99 -6.82
C PRO A 60 -17.99 -2.43 -7.06
N ASP A 61 -16.86 -2.59 -7.74
CA ASP A 61 -16.26 -3.89 -8.08
C ASP A 61 -15.18 -4.34 -7.07
N ASP A 62 -15.12 -3.72 -5.89
CA ASP A 62 -14.20 -4.05 -4.78
C ASP A 62 -12.69 -3.97 -5.11
N VAL A 63 -12.31 -3.25 -6.17
CA VAL A 63 -10.89 -2.99 -6.55
C VAL A 63 -10.19 -2.15 -5.49
N VAL A 64 -10.92 -1.22 -4.87
CA VAL A 64 -10.45 -0.37 -3.77
C VAL A 64 -11.61 0.08 -2.90
N THR A 65 -11.40 0.23 -1.60
CA THR A 65 -12.39 0.83 -0.70
C THR A 65 -12.30 2.37 -0.70
N PRO A 66 -13.36 3.11 -0.30
CA PRO A 66 -13.23 4.54 -0.05
C PRO A 66 -12.11 4.85 0.97
N ILE A 67 -11.20 5.75 0.63
CA ILE A 67 -10.03 6.06 1.46
C ILE A 67 -10.43 6.99 2.60
N THR A 68 -10.36 6.48 3.82
CA THR A 68 -10.60 7.22 5.07
C THR A 68 -9.38 7.13 5.98
N SER A 69 -9.32 8.01 6.99
CA SER A 69 -8.25 7.94 8.02
C SER A 69 -8.56 6.97 9.16
N LEU A 70 -9.75 6.39 9.16
CA LEU A 70 -10.23 5.44 10.15
C LEU A 70 -10.93 4.28 9.43
N TRP A 71 -10.35 3.09 9.51
CA TRP A 71 -10.95 1.86 9.00
C TRP A 71 -10.39 0.64 9.74
N VAL A 72 -10.96 -0.53 9.49
CA VAL A 72 -10.45 -1.84 9.95
C VAL A 72 -10.30 -2.73 8.71
N ASP A 73 -9.23 -3.51 8.66
CA ASP A 73 -9.00 -4.56 7.65
C ASP A 73 -9.27 -4.12 6.21
N GLN A 74 -8.68 -2.98 5.81
CA GLN A 74 -8.82 -2.37 4.48
C GLN A 74 -10.28 -2.02 4.10
N GLY A 75 -11.14 -1.74 5.08
CA GLY A 75 -12.56 -1.44 4.81
C GLY A 75 -13.33 -2.66 4.32
N ARG A 76 -12.91 -3.87 4.66
CA ARG A 76 -13.67 -5.09 4.35
C ARG A 76 -14.83 -5.27 5.32
N GLU A 77 -15.91 -5.87 4.83
CA GLU A 77 -16.99 -6.33 5.69
C GLU A 77 -16.49 -7.48 6.59
N PRO A 78 -16.82 -7.49 7.90
CA PRO A 78 -16.38 -8.53 8.81
C PRO A 78 -16.80 -9.94 8.34
N GLY A 79 -15.81 -10.78 8.02
CA GLY A 79 -16.05 -12.14 7.55
C GLY A 79 -16.35 -12.28 6.05
N SER A 80 -16.32 -11.18 5.29
CA SER A 80 -16.40 -11.19 3.83
C SER A 80 -15.11 -10.64 3.21
N PHE A 81 -14.97 -10.85 1.90
CA PHE A 81 -13.96 -10.16 1.09
C PHE A 81 -14.45 -8.83 0.52
N ASP A 82 -15.77 -8.59 0.56
CA ASP A 82 -16.44 -7.40 0.04
C ASP A 82 -16.02 -6.13 0.79
N ARG A 83 -16.06 -4.97 0.12
CA ARG A 83 -15.73 -3.67 0.72
C ARG A 83 -16.99 -2.97 1.21
N VAL A 84 -16.85 -2.21 2.30
CA VAL A 84 -17.94 -1.40 2.86
C VAL A 84 -17.95 0.01 2.27
N ALA A 85 -19.15 0.55 2.09
CA ALA A 85 -19.33 1.90 1.56
C ALA A 85 -18.86 3.03 2.50
N ASP A 86 -18.89 2.81 3.82
CA ASP A 86 -18.36 3.76 4.82
C ASP A 86 -17.39 3.05 5.78
N PRO A 87 -16.09 3.01 5.45
CA PRO A 87 -15.09 2.33 6.27
C PRO A 87 -14.94 2.91 7.67
N ALA A 88 -15.12 4.22 7.85
CA ALA A 88 -15.01 4.88 9.14
C ALA A 88 -16.19 4.57 10.06
N ALA A 89 -17.42 4.61 9.54
CA ALA A 89 -18.59 4.19 10.30
C ALA A 89 -18.49 2.71 10.69
N THR A 90 -18.06 1.86 9.77
CA THR A 90 -17.90 0.41 10.02
C THR A 90 -16.85 0.14 11.10
N ALA A 91 -15.69 0.79 11.03
CA ALA A 91 -14.66 0.69 12.08
C ALA A 91 -15.17 1.15 13.46
N ALA A 92 -15.97 2.22 13.50
CA ALA A 92 -16.58 2.69 14.74
C ALA A 92 -17.60 1.69 15.31
N LEU A 93 -18.35 0.99 14.45
CA LEU A 93 -19.25 -0.09 14.84
C LEU A 93 -18.48 -1.30 15.37
N GLU A 94 -17.39 -1.70 14.71
CA GLU A 94 -16.51 -2.77 15.20
C GLU A 94 -15.93 -2.44 16.57
N PHE A 95 -15.46 -1.21 16.76
CA PHE A 95 -14.96 -0.74 18.05
C PHE A 95 -16.06 -0.73 19.12
N ARG A 96 -17.29 -0.32 18.77
CA ARG A 96 -18.47 -0.39 19.65
C ARG A 96 -18.74 -1.83 20.11
N HIS A 97 -18.74 -2.79 19.18
CA HIS A 97 -18.95 -4.20 19.49
C HIS A 97 -17.81 -4.75 20.36
N ALA A 98 -16.56 -4.37 20.07
CA ALA A 98 -15.40 -4.76 20.85
C ALA A 98 -15.43 -4.18 22.28
N LEU A 99 -15.88 -2.94 22.48
CA LEU A 99 -16.08 -2.35 23.82
C LEU A 99 -17.14 -3.12 24.62
N ALA A 100 -18.26 -3.49 23.97
CA ALA A 100 -19.33 -4.26 24.61
C ALA A 100 -18.84 -5.64 25.08
N ARG A 101 -18.04 -6.34 24.26
CA ARG A 101 -17.37 -7.59 24.64
C ARG A 101 -16.42 -7.44 25.84
N ASN A 102 -15.93 -6.23 26.11
CA ASN A 102 -15.08 -5.90 27.26
C ASN A 102 -15.85 -5.20 28.40
N GLY A 103 -17.18 -5.32 28.45
CA GLY A 103 -18.00 -4.84 29.57
C GLY A 103 -18.31 -3.34 29.58
N ILE A 104 -18.04 -2.62 28.48
CA ILE A 104 -18.43 -1.21 28.32
C ILE A 104 -19.62 -1.12 27.36
N ARG A 105 -20.79 -0.73 27.88
CA ARG A 105 -21.98 -0.53 27.07
C ARG A 105 -21.94 0.83 26.39
N VAL A 106 -21.97 0.85 25.06
CA VAL A 106 -22.18 2.07 24.30
C VAL A 106 -23.69 2.38 24.24
N VAL A 107 -24.07 3.60 24.62
CA VAL A 107 -25.47 4.08 24.61
C VAL A 107 -25.68 5.10 23.49
N GLY A 108 -26.85 5.06 22.87
CA GLY A 108 -27.22 5.94 21.75
C GLY A 108 -26.57 5.53 20.42
N ARG A 109 -26.66 6.45 19.44
CA ARG A 109 -26.07 6.29 18.10
C ARG A 109 -24.57 6.60 18.13
N THR A 110 -23.80 5.87 17.33
CA THR A 110 -22.41 6.19 17.00
C THR A 110 -22.42 7.18 15.85
N LEU A 111 -21.90 8.39 16.06
CA LEU A 111 -21.93 9.50 15.10
C LEU A 111 -20.53 10.05 14.87
N ARG A 112 -20.31 10.71 13.73
CA ARG A 112 -19.08 11.48 13.49
C ARG A 112 -18.96 12.60 14.50
N GLY A 113 -17.76 12.82 15.02
CA GLY A 113 -17.48 13.89 15.96
C GLY A 113 -16.03 13.88 16.43
N ALA A 114 -15.39 15.04 16.36
CA ALA A 114 -14.03 15.22 16.83
C ALA A 114 -13.94 15.22 18.36
N ALA A 115 -12.85 14.67 18.89
CA ALA A 115 -12.58 14.77 20.31
C ALA A 115 -12.25 16.24 20.69
N PRO A 116 -12.78 16.77 21.80
CA PRO A 116 -12.44 18.12 22.24
C PRO A 116 -10.95 18.23 22.60
N ALA A 117 -10.40 19.44 22.47
CA ALA A 117 -9.04 19.73 22.93
C ALA A 117 -8.89 19.36 24.42
N GLY A 118 -7.79 18.67 24.77
CA GLY A 118 -7.54 18.21 26.14
C GLY A 118 -8.29 16.94 26.55
N ALA A 119 -8.99 16.25 25.63
CA ALA A 119 -9.61 14.96 25.92
C ALA A 119 -8.62 13.95 26.51
N THR A 120 -9.04 13.25 27.57
CA THR A 120 -8.20 12.23 28.21
C THR A 120 -8.12 10.99 27.32
N ARG A 121 -6.90 10.59 26.95
CA ARG A 121 -6.68 9.36 26.17
C ARG A 121 -6.87 8.12 27.05
N VAL A 122 -7.90 7.33 26.75
CA VAL A 122 -8.22 6.08 27.47
C VAL A 122 -7.60 4.83 26.83
N GLY A 123 -7.15 4.91 25.59
CA GLY A 123 -6.53 3.79 24.88
C GLY A 123 -5.73 4.25 23.67
N ARG A 124 -4.75 3.44 23.29
CA ARG A 124 -3.93 3.64 22.09
C ARG A 124 -3.44 2.29 21.59
N VAL A 125 -3.38 2.17 20.27
CA VAL A 125 -2.60 1.16 19.56
C VAL A 125 -1.61 1.87 18.63
N SER A 126 -0.58 1.15 18.21
CA SER A 126 0.46 1.66 17.31
C SER A 126 0.50 0.78 16.08
N SER A 127 0.74 1.39 14.92
CA SER A 127 1.00 0.66 13.68
C SER A 127 2.36 -0.06 13.74
N PRO A 128 2.62 -0.96 12.78
CA PRO A 128 3.98 -1.32 12.40
C PRO A 128 4.78 -0.07 12.01
N ASN A 129 6.11 -0.20 11.94
CA ASN A 129 6.93 0.89 11.44
C ASN A 129 6.72 1.09 9.92
N VAL A 130 7.11 2.26 9.39
CA VAL A 130 6.88 2.61 7.98
C VAL A 130 7.53 1.60 7.03
N ALA A 131 8.70 1.05 7.34
CA ALA A 131 9.36 0.05 6.50
C ALA A 131 8.53 -1.23 6.37
N GLN A 132 7.89 -1.69 7.46
CA GLN A 132 6.99 -2.84 7.44
C GLN A 132 5.70 -2.56 6.66
N ILE A 133 5.17 -1.33 6.73
CA ILE A 133 3.99 -0.94 5.95
C ILE A 133 4.35 -0.89 4.46
N VAL A 134 5.49 -0.30 4.11
CA VAL A 134 6.00 -0.28 2.73
C VAL A 134 6.23 -1.71 2.22
N GLN A 135 6.73 -2.61 3.06
CA GLN A 135 6.89 -4.02 2.68
C GLN A 135 5.56 -4.65 2.28
N ARG A 136 4.52 -4.46 3.11
CA ARG A 136 3.18 -4.93 2.78
C ARG A 136 2.69 -4.35 1.44
N VAL A 137 2.79 -3.03 1.27
CA VAL A 137 2.34 -2.33 0.05
C VAL A 137 3.03 -2.88 -1.20
N LEU A 138 4.35 -3.07 -1.15
CA LEU A 138 5.13 -3.56 -2.29
C LEU A 138 4.85 -5.03 -2.59
N GLU A 139 4.76 -5.89 -1.56
CA GLU A 139 4.56 -7.33 -1.75
C GLU A 139 3.14 -7.67 -2.24
N SER A 140 2.10 -7.08 -1.64
CA SER A 140 0.71 -7.39 -1.97
C SER A 140 0.09 -6.44 -2.99
N SER A 141 0.80 -5.39 -3.42
CA SER A 141 0.24 -4.35 -4.28
C SER A 141 -1.02 -3.71 -3.68
N ASP A 142 -0.93 -3.36 -2.39
CA ASP A 142 -2.04 -2.87 -1.57
C ASP A 142 -2.43 -1.44 -1.97
N ASN A 143 -3.54 -1.28 -2.71
CA ASN A 143 -4.00 0.01 -3.21
C ASN A 143 -4.35 0.95 -2.05
N GLU A 144 -5.11 0.43 -1.09
CA GLU A 144 -5.57 1.13 0.09
C GLU A 144 -4.42 1.70 0.91
N ALA A 145 -3.44 0.85 1.24
CA ALA A 145 -2.28 1.27 2.01
C ALA A 145 -1.40 2.25 1.23
N ALA A 146 -1.31 2.14 -0.10
CA ALA A 146 -0.60 3.11 -0.92
C ALA A 146 -1.24 4.51 -0.86
N GLU A 147 -2.57 4.61 -0.92
CA GLU A 147 -3.27 5.91 -0.80
C GLU A 147 -3.21 6.49 0.61
N VAL A 148 -3.30 5.65 1.64
CA VAL A 148 -3.12 6.08 3.04
C VAL A 148 -1.70 6.60 3.26
N LEU A 149 -0.68 5.91 2.72
CA LEU A 149 0.70 6.39 2.77
C LEU A 149 0.87 7.72 2.04
N LEU A 150 0.29 7.87 0.84
CA LEU A 150 0.34 9.12 0.07
C LEU A 150 -0.16 10.30 0.90
N ARG A 151 -1.33 10.16 1.54
CA ARG A 151 -1.91 11.21 2.38
C ARG A 151 -1.09 11.49 3.64
N HIS A 152 -0.51 10.46 4.25
CA HIS A 152 0.42 10.66 5.37
C HIS A 152 1.70 11.40 4.97
N VAL A 153 2.21 11.17 3.76
CA VAL A 153 3.35 11.93 3.21
C VAL A 153 2.97 13.40 3.03
N GLY A 154 1.76 13.69 2.52
CA GLY A 154 1.23 15.06 2.42
C GLY A 154 1.11 15.75 3.77
N LEU A 155 0.57 15.06 4.79
CA LEU A 155 0.50 15.57 6.16
C LEU A 155 1.89 15.86 6.75
N ALA A 156 2.87 14.98 6.50
CA ALA A 156 4.21 15.11 7.06
C ALA A 156 5.02 16.24 6.40
N ASP A 157 4.87 16.45 5.09
CA ASP A 157 5.63 17.46 4.34
C ASP A 157 5.00 18.86 4.45
N GLN A 158 3.68 18.95 4.41
CA GLN A 158 2.97 20.23 4.23
C GLN A 158 1.65 20.35 5.01
N GLY A 159 1.30 19.36 5.85
CA GLY A 159 0.10 19.41 6.68
C GLY A 159 -1.20 19.17 5.93
N ASP A 160 -1.15 18.69 4.68
CA ASP A 160 -2.33 18.41 3.85
C ASP A 160 -2.53 16.91 3.65
N GLY A 161 -3.59 16.35 4.24
CA GLY A 161 -3.99 14.95 4.15
C GLY A 161 -4.89 14.61 2.95
N SER A 162 -4.90 15.45 1.92
CA SER A 162 -5.58 15.20 0.65
C SER A 162 -4.70 14.40 -0.33
N PHE A 163 -5.31 13.86 -1.39
CA PHE A 163 -4.55 13.25 -2.49
C PHE A 163 -3.57 14.26 -3.12
N THR A 164 -4.03 15.50 -3.33
CA THR A 164 -3.21 16.58 -3.90
C THR A 164 -2.03 16.93 -3.01
N GLY A 165 -2.25 17.09 -1.70
CA GLY A 165 -1.18 17.33 -0.73
C GLY A 165 -0.11 16.24 -0.77
N GLY A 166 -0.54 14.97 -0.83
CA GLY A 166 0.36 13.83 -0.98
C GLY A 166 1.11 13.81 -2.30
N GLN A 167 0.46 14.12 -3.43
CA GLN A 167 1.10 14.23 -4.73
C GLN A 167 2.22 15.28 -4.73
N VAL A 168 1.91 16.50 -4.28
CA VAL A 168 2.89 17.61 -4.21
C VAL A 168 4.06 17.23 -3.32
N ALA A 169 3.80 16.57 -2.19
CA ALA A 169 4.84 16.11 -1.28
C ALA A 169 5.76 15.07 -1.95
N VAL A 170 5.22 14.08 -2.68
CA VAL A 170 6.02 13.11 -3.43
C VAL A 170 6.88 13.78 -4.49
N GLU A 171 6.31 14.69 -5.29
CA GLU A 171 7.04 15.43 -6.33
C GLU A 171 8.19 16.27 -5.74
N ARG A 172 7.95 16.93 -4.61
CA ARG A 172 8.99 17.68 -3.87
C ARG A 172 10.09 16.78 -3.36
N VAL A 173 9.76 15.65 -2.73
CA VAL A 173 10.76 14.71 -2.20
C VAL A 173 11.61 14.15 -3.33
N LEU A 174 11.01 13.77 -4.46
CA LEU A 174 11.75 13.27 -5.62
C LEU A 174 12.69 14.35 -6.18
N THR A 175 12.20 15.57 -6.36
CA THR A 175 13.01 16.69 -6.89
C THR A 175 14.15 17.06 -5.95
N ALA A 176 13.91 17.10 -4.63
CA ALA A 176 14.92 17.38 -3.63
C ALA A 176 16.05 16.33 -3.61
N ASN A 177 15.76 15.10 -4.04
CA ASN A 177 16.76 14.03 -4.21
C ASN A 177 17.33 13.95 -5.64
N GLY A 178 17.18 15.01 -6.44
CA GLY A 178 17.76 15.11 -7.78
C GLY A 178 17.06 14.24 -8.84
N ILE A 179 15.90 13.65 -8.53
CA ILE A 179 15.14 12.83 -9.47
C ILE A 179 14.27 13.74 -10.33
N LYS A 180 14.55 13.74 -11.65
CA LYS A 180 13.79 14.55 -12.62
C LYS A 180 12.41 13.96 -12.87
N LEU A 181 11.39 14.83 -12.84
CA LEU A 181 9.98 14.48 -13.08
C LEU A 181 9.55 14.60 -14.55
N ALA A 182 10.49 14.78 -15.49
CA ALA A 182 10.16 15.03 -16.89
C ALA A 182 9.26 13.91 -17.47
N GLY A 183 8.10 14.30 -18.02
CA GLY A 183 7.11 13.37 -18.57
C GLY A 183 6.33 12.55 -17.52
N THR A 184 6.48 12.87 -16.23
CA THR A 184 5.73 12.24 -15.14
C THR A 184 4.52 13.09 -14.77
N VAL A 185 3.39 12.43 -14.59
CA VAL A 185 2.15 12.97 -14.05
C VAL A 185 1.64 11.98 -13.01
N LEU A 186 1.54 12.42 -11.77
CA LEU A 186 1.05 11.60 -10.66
C LEU A 186 -0.34 12.12 -10.25
N TYR A 187 -1.27 11.22 -9.95
CA TYR A 187 -2.60 11.55 -9.44
C TYR A 187 -2.89 10.84 -8.12
N ASP A 188 -2.35 9.64 -7.93
CA ASP A 188 -2.64 8.79 -6.78
C ASP A 188 -1.39 7.99 -6.36
N GLY A 189 -1.49 7.29 -5.22
CA GLY A 189 -0.39 6.52 -4.64
C GLY A 189 -0.34 5.08 -5.15
N SER A 190 -1.48 4.52 -5.53
CA SER A 190 -1.65 3.12 -5.93
C SER A 190 -1.33 2.85 -7.40
N GLY A 191 -1.46 3.86 -8.26
CA GLY A 191 -1.37 3.69 -9.71
C GLY A 191 -2.70 3.29 -10.37
N LEU A 192 -3.83 3.30 -9.65
CA LEU A 192 -5.16 2.99 -10.18
C LEU A 192 -5.62 4.02 -11.23
N SER A 193 -5.26 5.28 -11.05
CA SER A 193 -5.57 6.33 -12.01
C SER A 193 -4.93 6.04 -13.35
N ARG A 194 -5.77 5.88 -14.38
CA ARG A 194 -5.33 5.75 -15.78
C ARG A 194 -4.70 7.03 -16.33
N ALA A 195 -4.84 8.14 -15.61
CA ALA A 195 -4.24 9.42 -15.99
C ALA A 195 -2.77 9.51 -15.55
N ASN A 196 -2.29 8.64 -14.66
CA ASN A 196 -0.88 8.56 -14.28
C ASN A 196 0.01 8.35 -15.51
N ARG A 197 1.15 9.05 -15.54
CA ARG A 197 2.24 8.85 -16.49
C ARG A 197 3.53 8.80 -15.70
N ILE A 198 4.37 7.80 -15.92
CA ILE A 198 5.64 7.69 -15.22
C ILE A 198 6.74 7.35 -16.22
N ALA A 199 7.80 8.14 -16.21
CA ALA A 199 8.97 7.86 -17.03
C ALA A 199 9.77 6.68 -16.44
N PRO A 200 10.24 5.71 -17.24
CA PRO A 200 11.11 4.65 -16.74
C PRO A 200 12.36 5.19 -16.01
N SER A 201 12.89 6.33 -16.45
CA SER A 201 14.02 7.01 -15.82
C SER A 201 13.75 7.47 -14.40
N LEU A 202 12.50 7.83 -14.05
CA LEU A 202 12.12 8.20 -12.70
C LEU A 202 12.19 6.98 -11.78
N LEU A 203 11.61 5.85 -12.20
CA LEU A 203 11.66 4.59 -11.46
C LEU A 203 13.11 4.12 -11.24
N LEU A 204 13.94 4.20 -12.29
CA LEU A 204 15.38 3.93 -12.16
C LEU A 204 16.07 4.88 -11.17
N GLY A 205 15.69 6.17 -11.16
CA GLY A 205 16.17 7.15 -10.20
C GLY A 205 15.83 6.78 -8.75
N VAL A 206 14.58 6.38 -8.49
CA VAL A 206 14.13 5.93 -7.16
C VAL A 206 14.87 4.66 -6.73
N LEU A 207 15.00 3.68 -7.61
CA LEU A 207 15.72 2.43 -7.29
C LEU A 207 17.21 2.69 -7.00
N ARG A 208 17.85 3.57 -7.77
CA ARG A 208 19.24 3.99 -7.54
C ARG A 208 19.41 4.76 -6.24
N LEU A 209 18.49 5.67 -5.92
CA LEU A 209 18.48 6.40 -4.66
C LEU A 209 18.36 5.42 -3.48
N ALA A 210 17.46 4.44 -3.57
CA ALA A 210 17.30 3.41 -2.54
C ALA A 210 18.49 2.46 -2.40
N ALA A 211 19.27 2.26 -3.47
CA ALA A 211 20.49 1.46 -3.47
C ALA A 211 21.73 2.23 -2.96
N SER A 212 21.66 3.57 -2.95
CA SER A 212 22.81 4.41 -2.70
C SER A 212 23.33 4.26 -1.26
N PRO A 213 24.66 4.20 -1.06
CA PRO A 213 25.25 4.13 0.27
C PRO A 213 25.00 5.39 1.11
N GLU A 214 24.73 6.53 0.48
CA GLU A 214 24.37 7.81 1.11
C GLU A 214 22.97 7.78 1.74
N HIS A 215 22.09 6.88 1.30
CA HIS A 215 20.70 6.75 1.78
C HIS A 215 20.38 5.35 2.34
N PRO A 216 21.12 4.86 3.35
CA PRO A 216 20.97 3.50 3.86
C PRO A 216 19.58 3.21 4.44
N ALA A 217 18.88 4.24 4.91
CA ALA A 217 17.52 4.16 5.43
C ALA A 217 16.46 3.82 4.36
N LEU A 218 16.78 3.99 3.06
CA LEU A 218 15.88 3.68 1.94
C LEU A 218 16.01 2.24 1.43
N ARG A 219 17.00 1.47 1.89
CA ARG A 219 17.19 0.05 1.52
C ARG A 219 15.94 -0.82 1.69
N PRO A 220 15.05 -0.59 2.69
CA PRO A 220 13.79 -1.32 2.78
C PRO A 220 12.94 -1.25 1.51
N VAL A 221 13.03 -0.20 0.69
CA VAL A 221 12.34 -0.12 -0.60
C VAL A 221 12.76 -1.26 -1.52
N LEU A 222 14.05 -1.62 -1.54
CA LEU A 222 14.58 -2.69 -2.40
C LEU A 222 14.35 -4.07 -1.78
N SER A 223 14.61 -4.21 -0.47
CA SER A 223 14.51 -5.52 0.18
C SER A 223 13.06 -6.02 0.27
N SER A 224 12.09 -5.09 0.21
CA SER A 224 10.65 -5.35 0.25
C SER A 224 10.01 -5.66 -1.11
N LEU A 225 10.74 -5.51 -2.22
CA LEU A 225 10.20 -5.86 -3.52
C LEU A 225 9.93 -7.38 -3.58
N PRO A 226 8.79 -7.81 -4.15
CA PRO A 226 8.51 -9.23 -4.39
C PRO A 226 9.70 -9.95 -5.04
N VAL A 227 9.98 -11.16 -4.60
CA VAL A 227 11.07 -12.00 -5.13
C VAL A 227 10.50 -12.95 -6.19
N ALA A 228 11.12 -12.93 -7.37
CA ALA A 228 10.76 -13.77 -8.51
C ALA A 228 10.67 -15.25 -8.14
N GLY A 229 9.46 -15.81 -8.22
CA GLY A 229 9.18 -17.22 -7.96
C GLY A 229 9.00 -17.59 -6.50
N PHE A 230 8.92 -16.63 -5.57
CA PHE A 230 8.89 -16.91 -4.12
C PHE A 230 7.90 -16.07 -3.31
N THR A 231 7.78 -14.76 -3.56
CA THR A 231 6.96 -13.88 -2.71
C THR A 231 6.08 -12.91 -3.48
N GLY A 232 5.01 -12.46 -2.82
CA GLY A 232 4.11 -11.43 -3.32
C GLY A 232 3.56 -11.72 -4.72
N SER A 233 3.38 -10.66 -5.50
CA SER A 233 2.88 -10.74 -6.88
C SER A 233 3.82 -11.43 -7.89
N LEU A 234 5.00 -11.87 -7.47
CA LEU A 234 5.94 -12.64 -8.30
C LEU A 234 6.00 -14.14 -7.94
N THR A 235 5.23 -14.62 -6.96
CA THR A 235 5.26 -16.02 -6.49
C THR A 235 5.13 -17.03 -7.63
N ASN A 236 4.16 -16.84 -8.53
CA ASN A 236 3.87 -17.72 -9.67
C ASN A 236 4.29 -17.08 -11.00
N ARG A 237 5.45 -16.40 -11.02
CA ARG A 237 5.97 -15.73 -12.21
C ARG A 237 7.38 -16.21 -12.55
N MET A 238 7.74 -16.03 -13.82
CA MET A 238 9.02 -16.46 -14.41
C MET A 238 9.21 -17.99 -14.49
N ASP A 239 8.13 -18.78 -14.43
CA ASP A 239 8.18 -20.25 -14.58
C ASP A 239 8.66 -20.71 -15.97
N ARG A 240 8.54 -19.86 -16.98
CA ARG A 240 8.93 -20.13 -18.38
C ARG A 240 10.17 -19.35 -18.83
N ALA A 241 10.81 -18.65 -17.90
CA ALA A 241 12.01 -17.86 -18.13
C ALA A 241 13.26 -18.67 -17.73
N PRO A 242 14.50 -18.19 -18.00
CA PRO A 242 15.72 -18.83 -17.48
C PRO A 242 15.63 -19.05 -15.97
N SER A 243 15.79 -20.30 -15.54
CA SER A 243 15.52 -20.73 -14.17
C SER A 243 16.41 -20.03 -13.14
N GLU A 244 17.63 -19.70 -13.57
CA GLU A 244 18.67 -19.00 -12.83
C GLU A 244 18.24 -17.59 -12.42
N GLY A 245 17.31 -16.97 -13.16
CA GLY A 245 16.77 -15.64 -12.84
C GLY A 245 15.81 -15.63 -11.64
N ARG A 246 15.22 -16.78 -11.27
CA ARG A 246 14.36 -16.88 -10.09
C ARG A 246 15.17 -16.66 -8.82
N GLY A 247 14.59 -15.98 -7.83
CA GLY A 247 15.31 -15.59 -6.60
C GLY A 247 16.31 -14.44 -6.78
N ARG A 248 16.77 -14.18 -8.02
CA ARG A 248 17.73 -13.11 -8.36
C ARG A 248 17.07 -11.80 -8.78
N VAL A 249 15.81 -11.85 -9.19
CA VAL A 249 15.02 -10.67 -9.51
C VAL A 249 14.12 -10.32 -8.34
N ARG A 250 14.15 -9.04 -7.93
CA ARG A 250 13.16 -8.45 -7.03
C ARG A 250 12.50 -7.26 -7.69
N ALA A 251 11.19 -7.29 -7.87
CA ALA A 251 10.51 -6.23 -8.63
C ALA A 251 9.05 -6.03 -8.23
N LYS A 252 8.59 -4.80 -8.42
CA LYS A 252 7.19 -4.44 -8.29
C LYS A 252 6.49 -4.63 -9.63
N THR A 253 5.35 -5.30 -9.58
CA THR A 253 4.45 -5.50 -10.72
C THR A 253 3.46 -4.34 -10.85
N GLY A 254 3.05 -4.02 -12.07
CA GLY A 254 1.86 -3.20 -12.36
C GLY A 254 1.03 -3.85 -13.44
N THR A 255 -0.29 -3.89 -13.28
CA THR A 255 -1.22 -4.47 -14.27
C THR A 255 -2.56 -3.76 -14.20
N LEU A 256 -2.97 -3.20 -15.33
CA LEU A 256 -4.33 -2.72 -15.61
C LEU A 256 -4.68 -3.16 -17.03
N THR A 257 -5.96 -3.12 -17.42
CA THR A 257 -6.35 -3.43 -18.80
C THR A 257 -5.56 -2.56 -19.79
N GLY A 258 -4.83 -3.21 -20.69
CA GLY A 258 -3.96 -2.61 -21.69
C GLY A 258 -2.60 -2.10 -21.19
N VAL A 259 -2.25 -2.31 -19.92
CA VAL A 259 -1.00 -1.83 -19.32
C VAL A 259 -0.35 -2.94 -18.49
N THR A 260 0.94 -3.17 -18.70
CA THR A 260 1.77 -4.02 -17.84
C THR A 260 3.09 -3.32 -17.54
N SER A 261 3.59 -3.47 -16.32
CA SER A 261 4.91 -2.97 -15.95
C SER A 261 5.60 -3.88 -14.94
N LEU A 262 6.93 -3.81 -14.94
CA LEU A 262 7.80 -4.49 -14.01
C LEU A 262 9.05 -3.62 -13.78
N ALA A 263 9.27 -3.18 -12.55
CA ALA A 263 10.43 -2.36 -12.19
C ALA A 263 11.05 -2.85 -10.89
N GLY A 264 12.39 -2.89 -10.85
CA GLY A 264 13.09 -3.42 -9.70
C GLY A 264 14.57 -3.64 -9.95
N ILE A 265 15.12 -4.61 -9.23
CA ILE A 265 16.53 -4.98 -9.30
C ILE A 265 16.71 -6.44 -9.71
N ALA A 266 17.84 -6.72 -10.36
CA ALA A 266 18.32 -8.06 -10.65
C ALA A 266 19.78 -8.16 -10.22
N VAL A 267 20.17 -9.32 -9.67
CA VAL A 267 21.57 -9.65 -9.40
C VAL A 267 21.97 -10.75 -10.38
N ASP A 268 22.96 -10.51 -11.22
CA ASP A 268 23.41 -11.50 -12.21
C ASP A 268 24.16 -12.69 -11.56
N LEU A 269 24.71 -13.59 -12.37
CA LEU A 269 25.48 -14.74 -11.91
C LEU A 269 26.87 -14.38 -11.36
N ASP A 270 27.39 -13.20 -11.71
CA ASP A 270 28.68 -12.68 -11.24
C ASP A 270 28.54 -11.84 -9.95
N GLY A 271 27.30 -11.52 -9.53
CA GLY A 271 27.00 -10.72 -8.35
C GLY A 271 26.79 -9.22 -8.63
N ASN A 272 26.70 -8.80 -9.89
CA ASN A 272 26.45 -7.41 -10.26
C ASN A 272 24.98 -7.05 -10.06
N LEU A 273 24.75 -5.96 -9.32
CA LEU A 273 23.41 -5.40 -9.11
C LEU A 273 23.01 -4.49 -10.27
N MET A 274 21.89 -4.79 -10.90
CA MET A 274 21.28 -3.98 -11.96
C MET A 274 19.91 -3.49 -11.56
N ALA A 275 19.58 -2.24 -11.90
CA ALA A 275 18.23 -1.71 -11.81
C ALA A 275 17.57 -1.73 -13.19
N PHE A 276 16.29 -2.05 -13.26
CA PHE A 276 15.53 -2.08 -14.51
C PHE A 276 14.12 -1.52 -14.33
N ALA A 277 13.55 -1.04 -15.43
CA ALA A 277 12.16 -0.62 -15.52
C ALA A 277 11.61 -0.96 -16.91
N LEU A 278 10.66 -1.89 -16.96
CA LEU A 278 9.97 -2.35 -18.17
C LEU A 278 8.51 -1.89 -18.10
N LEU A 279 8.08 -1.08 -19.07
CA LEU A 279 6.72 -0.53 -19.12
C LEU A 279 6.16 -0.75 -20.53
N ALA A 280 4.92 -1.21 -20.61
CA ALA A 280 4.18 -1.33 -21.86
C ALA A 280 2.75 -0.81 -21.64
N ASP A 281 2.38 0.21 -22.41
CA ASP A 281 1.02 0.73 -22.51
C ASP A 281 0.37 0.29 -23.83
N ARG A 282 -0.94 0.52 -23.96
CA ARG A 282 -1.71 0.24 -25.19
C ARG A 282 -1.55 -1.19 -25.70
N VAL A 283 -1.32 -2.14 -24.78
CA VAL A 283 -1.27 -3.56 -25.09
C VAL A 283 -2.68 -4.01 -25.45
N ARG A 284 -2.86 -4.62 -26.61
CA ARG A 284 -4.18 -5.13 -27.02
C ARG A 284 -4.55 -6.32 -26.11
N LYS A 285 -5.81 -6.39 -25.66
CA LYS A 285 -6.32 -7.44 -24.75
C LYS A 285 -5.83 -8.87 -25.06
N PRO A 286 -5.83 -9.36 -26.32
CA PRO A 286 -5.35 -10.71 -26.64
C PRO A 286 -3.84 -10.93 -26.38
N ARG A 287 -3.06 -9.87 -26.19
CA ARG A 287 -1.60 -9.89 -26.02
C ARG A 287 -1.14 -9.54 -24.60
N GLU A 288 -2.03 -9.23 -23.66
CA GLU A 288 -1.65 -8.85 -22.29
C GLU A 288 -0.81 -9.93 -21.60
N GLY A 289 -1.21 -11.20 -21.73
CA GLY A 289 -0.43 -12.33 -21.20
C GLY A 289 0.95 -12.45 -21.85
N LEU A 290 1.05 -12.23 -23.17
CA LEU A 290 2.34 -12.29 -23.89
C LEU A 290 3.26 -11.14 -23.49
N ALA A 291 2.73 -9.93 -23.31
CA ALA A 291 3.51 -8.79 -22.84
C ALA A 291 4.06 -9.05 -21.43
N ARG A 292 3.24 -9.62 -20.54
CA ARG A 292 3.67 -10.02 -19.19
C ARG A 292 4.79 -11.07 -19.23
N VAL A 293 4.66 -12.10 -20.07
CA VAL A 293 5.69 -13.14 -20.26
C VAL A 293 6.98 -12.55 -20.85
N ALA A 294 6.89 -11.63 -21.81
CA ALA A 294 8.07 -10.98 -22.36
C ALA A 294 8.83 -10.16 -21.31
N MET A 295 8.11 -9.45 -20.43
CA MET A 295 8.72 -8.74 -19.30
C MET A 295 9.38 -9.69 -18.29
N ASP A 296 8.71 -10.81 -17.98
CA ASP A 296 9.27 -11.85 -17.11
C ASP A 296 10.57 -12.41 -17.68
N ASN A 297 10.58 -12.75 -18.97
CA ASN A 297 11.76 -13.29 -19.64
C ASN A 297 12.91 -12.28 -19.68
N ALA A 298 12.62 -11.01 -19.97
CA ALA A 298 13.64 -9.95 -19.99
C ALA A 298 14.24 -9.74 -18.59
N ALA A 299 13.42 -9.65 -17.55
CA ALA A 299 13.89 -9.46 -16.18
C ALA A 299 14.67 -10.68 -15.67
N ALA A 300 14.17 -11.89 -15.91
CA ALA A 300 14.88 -13.12 -15.52
C ALA A 300 16.22 -13.27 -16.25
N SER A 301 16.31 -12.84 -17.51
CA SER A 301 17.57 -12.86 -18.28
C SER A 301 18.65 -11.98 -17.65
N LEU A 302 18.27 -10.86 -17.01
CA LEU A 302 19.21 -10.04 -16.23
C LEU A 302 19.76 -10.82 -15.02
N GLY A 303 18.94 -11.62 -14.35
CA GLY A 303 19.41 -12.45 -13.23
C GLY A 303 20.23 -13.67 -13.68
N ALA A 304 20.01 -14.14 -14.91
CA ALA A 304 20.63 -15.34 -15.46
C ALA A 304 21.88 -15.08 -16.32
N CYS A 305 22.29 -13.82 -16.51
CA CYS A 305 23.47 -13.48 -17.31
C CYS A 305 24.78 -13.52 -16.50
N HIS A 306 25.89 -13.51 -17.21
CA HIS A 306 27.20 -13.05 -16.72
C HIS A 306 27.47 -11.67 -17.33
N CYS A 307 26.95 -10.61 -16.71
CA CYS A 307 26.92 -9.27 -17.28
C CYS A 307 28.14 -8.41 -16.84
N GLY A 308 29.03 -8.92 -16.00
CA GLY A 308 30.20 -8.21 -15.48
C GLY A 308 31.47 -8.30 -16.33
N ARG A 309 31.38 -8.82 -17.56
CA ARG A 309 32.51 -9.03 -18.47
C ARG A 309 32.46 -8.09 -19.66
#